data_AF-A0A947V5Q0-F1
#
_entry.id   AF-A0A947V5Q0-F1
#
_cell.length_a   1.000
_cell.length_b   1.000
_cell.length_c   1.000
_cell.angle_alpha   90.00
_cell.angle_beta   90.00
_cell.angle_gamma   90.00
#
_symmetry.space_group_name_H-M   'P 1'
#
loop_
_entity.id
_entity.type
_entity.pdbx_description
1 polymer ?
#
loop_
_entity_poly.entity_id
_entity_poly.type
_entity_poly.pdbx_seq_one_letter_code
_entity_poly.pdbx_strand_id
1 'polypeptide(L)'
;LGVSLDTVLIDPSIGALGYGIEYTYSVMERIRLDALTQKDEKLQVPFICNLGREVWKAKECRLPSDEMIGDQETRGILMEAVTASCMLMAGGELMIMRHPRAVSLTKSLINGLMA
;
A
#
# COMPACT_ATOMS: atom_id res chain seq x y z
N LEU A 1 29.59 3.42 -0.17
CA LEU A 1 29.22 2.61 -1.35
C LEU A 1 29.01 3.44 -2.61
N GLY A 2 28.90 4.79 -2.54
CA GLY A 2 28.88 5.66 -3.73
C GLY A 2 27.60 5.57 -4.56
N VAL A 3 26.55 4.93 -4.03
CA VAL A 3 25.24 4.81 -4.67
C VAL A 3 24.47 6.12 -4.47
N SER A 4 23.90 6.63 -5.56
CA SER A 4 23.12 7.87 -5.55
C SER A 4 21.67 7.60 -5.12
N LEU A 5 21.08 8.54 -4.37
CA LEU A 5 19.75 8.38 -3.76
C LEU A 5 18.61 8.33 -4.79
N ASP A 6 18.80 8.91 -5.97
CA ASP A 6 17.87 8.84 -7.11
C ASP A 6 17.73 7.41 -7.69
N THR A 7 18.61 6.48 -7.31
CA THR A 7 18.55 5.06 -7.69
C THR A 7 18.03 4.16 -6.57
N VAL A 8 17.54 4.74 -5.47
CA VAL A 8 17.06 4.01 -4.29
C VAL A 8 15.54 4.15 -4.16
N LEU A 9 14.91 3.14 -3.58
CA LEU A 9 13.52 3.17 -3.14
C LEU A 9 13.46 2.66 -1.70
N ILE A 10 12.58 3.23 -0.89
CA ILE A 10 12.35 2.77 0.48
C ILE A 10 11.24 1.72 0.45
N ASP A 11 11.55 0.49 0.88
CA ASP A 11 10.55 -0.54 1.16
C ASP A 11 10.23 -0.54 2.67
N PRO A 12 9.06 -0.02 3.11
CA PRO A 12 8.70 0.00 4.52
C PRO A 12 8.23 -1.36 5.04
N SER A 13 8.31 -2.45 4.26
CA SER A 13 7.88 -3.81 4.63
C SER A 13 6.42 -3.83 5.09
N ILE A 14 5.53 -3.59 4.13
CA ILE A 14 4.13 -3.27 4.42
C ILE A 14 3.33 -4.41 5.07
N GLY A 15 2.38 -4.04 5.93
CA GLY A 15 1.31 -4.93 6.42
C GLY A 15 0.05 -4.83 5.57
N ALA A 16 -0.67 -5.95 5.41
CA ALA A 16 -1.99 -5.96 4.78
C ALA A 16 -3.08 -5.47 5.74
N LEU A 17 -4.24 -5.06 5.20
CA LEU A 17 -5.40 -4.68 6.02
C LEU A 17 -5.73 -5.75 7.08
N GLY A 18 -5.77 -5.37 8.35
CA GLY A 18 -6.01 -6.28 9.48
C GLY A 18 -4.78 -7.10 9.93
N TYR A 19 -3.64 -6.94 9.26
CA TYR A 19 -2.37 -7.62 9.53
C TYR A 19 -1.20 -6.62 9.62
N GLY A 20 -1.36 -5.59 10.46
CA GLY A 20 -0.29 -4.64 10.78
C GLY A 20 -0.14 -3.46 9.81
N ILE A 21 -1.18 -3.16 9.02
CA ILE A 21 -1.19 -2.02 8.10
C ILE A 21 -0.97 -0.68 8.82
N GLU A 22 -1.48 -0.55 10.05
CA GLU A 22 -1.37 0.63 10.89
C GLU A 22 0.07 0.97 11.25
N TYR A 23 0.91 -0.05 11.47
CA TYR A 23 2.33 0.16 11.75
C TYR A 23 3.03 0.74 10.53
N THR A 24 2.80 0.15 9.35
CA THR A 24 3.40 0.67 8.12
C THR A 24 2.89 2.07 7.80
N TYR A 25 1.59 2.30 7.96
CA TYR A 25 0.97 3.60 7.71
C TYR A 25 1.65 4.71 8.54
N SER A 26 1.76 4.52 9.85
CA SER A 26 2.42 5.50 10.74
C SER A 26 3.92 5.66 10.45
N VAL A 27 4.61 4.58 10.06
CA VAL A 27 6.04 4.66 9.68
C VAL A 27 6.22 5.49 8.40
N MET A 28 5.41 5.25 7.38
CA MET A 28 5.45 5.99 6.12
C MET A 28 5.14 7.48 6.34
N GLU A 29 4.11 7.79 7.12
CA GLU A 29 3.78 9.18 7.46
C GLU A 29 4.93 9.88 8.18
N ARG A 30 5.57 9.23 9.16
CA ARG A 30 6.70 9.82 9.87
C ARG A 30 7.88 10.09 8.93
N ILE A 31 8.25 9.13 8.09
CA ILE A 31 9.32 9.30 7.10
C ILE A 31 8.99 10.47 6.17
N ARG A 32 7.75 10.57 5.69
CA ARG A 32 7.31 11.68 4.83
C ARG A 32 7.36 13.02 5.54
N LEU A 33 6.92 13.08 6.80
CA LEU A 33 6.96 14.30 7.61
C LEU A 33 8.41 14.74 7.87
N ASP A 34 9.31 13.82 8.21
CA ASP A 34 10.72 14.13 8.43
C ASP A 34 11.39 14.61 7.14
N ALA A 35 11.10 13.97 6.01
CA ALA A 35 11.58 14.38 4.69
C ALA A 35 11.16 15.82 4.31
N LEU A 36 9.93 16.23 4.65
CA LEU A 36 9.38 17.53 4.29
C LEU A 36 9.69 18.63 5.31
N THR A 37 9.51 18.36 6.60
CA THR A 37 9.59 19.35 7.67
C THR A 37 11.01 19.56 8.17
N GLN A 38 11.77 18.48 8.31
CA GLN A 38 13.17 18.52 8.76
C GLN A 38 14.16 18.64 7.59
N LYS A 39 13.65 18.51 6.35
CA LYS A 39 14.45 18.49 5.11
C LYS A 39 15.55 17.43 5.15
N ASP A 40 15.25 16.27 5.72
CA ASP A 40 16.19 15.14 5.69
C ASP A 40 16.25 14.55 4.27
N GLU A 41 17.29 14.94 3.52
CA GLU A 41 17.53 14.49 2.14
C GLU A 41 17.61 12.96 2.01
N LYS A 42 17.99 12.24 3.06
CA LYS A 42 18.10 10.77 3.03
C LYS A 42 16.74 10.09 3.01
N LEU A 43 15.69 10.79 3.45
CA LEU A 43 14.31 10.32 3.48
C LEU A 43 13.48 10.84 2.30
N GLN A 44 14.05 11.72 1.47
CA GLN A 44 13.42 12.25 0.24
C GLN A 44 13.54 11.25 -0.93
N VAL A 45 13.23 9.99 -0.65
CA VAL A 45 13.30 8.88 -1.59
C VAL A 45 11.91 8.26 -1.71
N PRO A 46 11.46 7.86 -2.92
CA PRO A 46 10.13 7.29 -3.08
C PRO A 46 9.95 5.94 -2.39
N PHE A 47 8.72 5.63 -2.01
CA PHE A 47 8.33 4.35 -1.42
C PHE A 47 7.93 3.32 -2.48
N ILE A 48 8.32 2.07 -2.23
CA ILE A 48 7.80 0.89 -2.89
C ILE A 48 6.98 0.06 -1.90
N CYS A 49 5.73 -0.23 -2.25
CA CYS A 49 4.77 -0.94 -1.42
C CYS A 49 4.38 -2.27 -2.07
N ASN A 50 4.92 -3.38 -1.58
CA ASN A 50 4.64 -4.71 -2.11
C ASN A 50 3.39 -5.36 -1.48
N LEU A 51 2.20 -4.85 -1.83
CA LEU A 51 0.96 -5.20 -1.13
C LEU A 51 0.29 -6.49 -1.60
N GLY A 52 0.42 -6.82 -2.89
CA GLY A 52 -0.25 -8.00 -3.43
C GLY A 52 0.21 -9.29 -2.75
N ARG A 53 1.48 -9.40 -2.33
CA ARG A 53 1.93 -10.60 -1.61
C ARG A 53 1.29 -10.70 -0.22
N GLU A 54 1.21 -9.60 0.51
CA GLU A 54 0.74 -9.60 1.90
C GLU A 54 -0.79 -9.73 1.98
N VAL A 55 -1.53 -9.06 1.10
CA VAL A 55 -2.99 -9.14 1.06
C VAL A 55 -3.45 -10.57 0.73
N TRP A 56 -2.92 -11.18 -0.33
CA TRP A 56 -3.38 -12.52 -0.76
C TRP A 56 -2.89 -13.69 0.12
N LYS A 57 -2.10 -13.41 1.17
CA LYS A 57 -1.81 -14.34 2.26
C LYS A 57 -2.87 -14.33 3.36
N ALA A 58 -3.59 -13.22 3.52
CA ALA A 58 -4.60 -13.05 4.55
C ALA A 58 -5.67 -14.14 4.47
N LYS A 59 -6.16 -14.59 5.64
CA LYS A 59 -7.15 -15.66 5.74
C LYS A 59 -8.46 -15.26 5.06
N GLU A 60 -8.86 -14.01 5.18
CA GLU A 60 -10.10 -13.41 4.67
C GLU A 60 -10.18 -13.49 3.14
N CYS A 61 -9.04 -13.45 2.43
CA CYS A 61 -8.98 -13.62 0.98
C CYS A 61 -9.23 -15.08 0.54
N ARG A 62 -9.09 -16.05 1.45
CA ARG A 62 -9.13 -17.50 1.14
C ARG A 62 -10.35 -18.22 1.72
N LEU A 63 -11.00 -17.63 2.71
CA LEU A 63 -12.24 -18.17 3.25
C LEU A 63 -13.33 -18.19 2.16
N PRO A 64 -14.16 -19.25 2.12
CA PRO A 64 -15.25 -19.33 1.16
C PRO A 64 -16.27 -18.20 1.38
N SER A 65 -17.17 -18.03 0.41
CA SER A 65 -18.29 -17.10 0.55
C SER A 65 -19.25 -17.60 1.64
N ASP A 66 -19.65 -16.70 2.53
CA ASP A 66 -20.67 -16.98 3.55
C ASP A 66 -21.51 -15.70 3.83
N GLU A 67 -22.58 -15.83 4.60
CA GLU A 67 -23.47 -14.71 4.92
C GLU A 67 -22.82 -13.63 5.82
N MET A 68 -21.79 -13.98 6.60
CA MET A 68 -21.16 -13.09 7.57
C MET A 68 -20.13 -12.17 6.92
N ILE A 69 -19.27 -12.70 6.05
CA ILE A 69 -18.17 -11.98 5.41
C ILE A 69 -18.39 -11.73 3.91
N GLY A 70 -19.47 -12.27 3.35
CA GLY A 70 -19.92 -12.02 1.97
C GLY A 70 -19.17 -12.83 0.91
N ASP A 71 -19.21 -12.36 -0.33
CA ASP A 71 -18.56 -12.99 -1.48
C ASP A 71 -17.02 -12.95 -1.38
N GLN A 72 -16.39 -14.11 -1.54
CA GLN A 72 -14.94 -14.27 -1.46
C GLN A 72 -14.18 -13.43 -2.49
N GLU A 73 -14.60 -13.43 -3.75
CA GLU A 73 -13.88 -12.74 -4.82
C GLU A 73 -13.89 -11.23 -4.58
N THR A 74 -15.10 -10.69 -4.34
CA THR A 74 -15.31 -9.27 -4.04
C THR A 74 -14.51 -8.85 -2.81
N ARG A 75 -14.52 -9.66 -1.75
CA ARG A 75 -13.75 -9.40 -0.52
C ARG A 75 -12.25 -9.33 -0.79
N GLY A 76 -11.68 -10.29 -1.51
CA GLY A 76 -10.24 -10.29 -1.85
C GLY A 76 -9.83 -9.08 -2.69
N ILE A 77 -10.64 -8.75 -3.70
CA ILE A 77 -10.42 -7.57 -4.56
C ILE A 77 -10.43 -6.28 -3.73
N LEU A 78 -11.44 -6.11 -2.87
CA LEU A 78 -11.58 -4.92 -2.04
C LEU A 78 -10.49 -4.84 -0.98
N MET A 79 -10.07 -5.96 -0.39
CA MET A 79 -8.98 -5.98 0.58
C MET A 79 -7.67 -5.47 -0.03
N GLU A 80 -7.39 -5.86 -1.29
CA GLU A 80 -6.23 -5.37 -2.02
C GLU A 80 -6.36 -3.88 -2.37
N ALA A 81 -7.51 -3.48 -2.89
CA ALA A 81 -7.78 -2.09 -3.26
C ALA A 81 -7.71 -1.15 -2.04
N VAL A 82 -8.32 -1.53 -0.90
CA VAL A 82 -8.31 -0.73 0.34
C VAL A 82 -6.91 -0.65 0.92
N THR A 83 -6.15 -1.75 0.93
CA THR A 83 -4.75 -1.72 1.38
C THR A 83 -3.94 -0.74 0.51
N ALA A 84 -4.11 -0.79 -0.81
CA ALA A 84 -3.47 0.15 -1.73
C ALA A 84 -3.90 1.60 -1.48
N SER A 85 -5.18 1.86 -1.24
CA SER A 85 -5.69 3.18 -0.88
C SER A 85 -5.05 3.73 0.40
N CYS A 86 -4.91 2.90 1.44
CA CYS A 86 -4.23 3.31 2.67
C CYS A 86 -2.74 3.64 2.43
N MET A 87 -2.03 2.80 1.68
CA MET A 87 -0.61 3.06 1.35
C MET A 87 -0.44 4.32 0.50
N LEU A 88 -1.37 4.58 -0.43
CA LEU A 88 -1.41 5.80 -1.22
C LEU A 88 -1.55 7.04 -0.32
N MET A 89 -2.48 7.01 0.63
CA MET A 89 -2.70 8.12 1.58
C MET A 89 -1.49 8.35 2.51
N ALA A 90 -0.77 7.29 2.87
CA ALA A 90 0.47 7.37 3.64
C ALA A 90 1.68 7.87 2.82
N GLY A 91 1.50 8.12 1.52
CA GLY A 91 2.52 8.67 0.62
C GLY A 91 3.26 7.64 -0.23
N GLY A 92 2.70 6.44 -0.43
CA GLY A 92 3.27 5.39 -1.28
C GLY A 92 3.19 5.73 -2.77
N GLU A 93 4.33 5.69 -3.48
CA GLU A 93 4.41 6.07 -4.90
C GLU A 93 4.42 4.87 -5.86
N LEU A 94 5.02 3.74 -5.49
CA LEU A 94 5.06 2.53 -6.32
C LEU A 94 4.35 1.37 -5.62
N MET A 95 3.20 0.95 -6.16
CA MET A 95 2.41 -0.15 -5.60
C MET A 95 2.53 -1.42 -6.45
N ILE A 96 2.99 -2.52 -5.85
CA ILE A 96 2.99 -3.84 -6.49
C ILE A 96 1.70 -4.58 -6.10
N MET A 97 0.78 -4.65 -7.04
CA MET A 97 -0.52 -5.30 -6.91
C MET A 97 -0.60 -6.56 -7.78
N ARG A 98 -1.59 -7.42 -7.53
CA ARG A 98 -1.81 -8.69 -8.24
C ARG A 98 -3.13 -8.74 -9.00
N HIS A 99 -4.25 -8.35 -8.38
CA HIS A 99 -5.55 -8.57 -9.00
C HIS A 99 -5.95 -7.40 -9.93
N PRO A 100 -6.24 -7.65 -11.23
CA PRO A 100 -6.48 -6.58 -12.20
C PRO A 100 -7.68 -5.68 -11.84
N ARG A 101 -8.75 -6.26 -11.27
CA ARG A 101 -9.89 -5.47 -10.77
C ARG A 101 -9.50 -4.53 -9.63
N ALA A 102 -8.63 -4.97 -8.70
CA ALA A 102 -8.15 -4.12 -7.62
C ALA A 102 -7.29 -2.97 -8.17
N VAL A 103 -6.40 -3.26 -9.13
CA VAL A 103 -5.60 -2.23 -9.84
C VAL A 103 -6.50 -1.20 -10.51
N SER A 104 -7.57 -1.64 -11.18
CA SER A 104 -8.51 -0.73 -11.82
C SER A 104 -9.20 0.19 -10.81
N LEU A 105 -9.62 -0.34 -9.66
CA LEU A 105 -10.25 0.45 -8.59
C LEU A 105 -9.28 1.48 -8.00
N THR A 106 -8.04 1.07 -7.70
CA THR A 106 -7.01 1.97 -7.19
C THR A 106 -6.67 3.06 -8.20
N LYS A 107 -6.58 2.75 -9.50
CA LYS A 107 -6.39 3.75 -10.57
C LYS A 107 -7.54 4.75 -10.62
N SER A 108 -8.78 4.27 -10.52
CA SER A 108 -9.95 5.16 -10.48
C SER A 108 -9.90 6.11 -9.27
N LEU A 109 -9.48 5.61 -8.10
CA LEU A 109 -9.28 6.44 -6.92
C LEU A 109 -8.20 7.50 -7.14
N ILE A 110 -7.02 7.11 -7.66
CA ILE A 110 -5.92 8.04 -7.96
C ILE A 110 -6.39 9.14 -8.91
N ASN A 111 -7.10 8.79 -9.98
CA ASN A 111 -7.64 9.76 -10.93
C ASN A 111 -8.65 10.71 -10.28
N GLY A 112 -9.47 10.21 -9.36
CA GLY A 112 -10.41 11.04 -8.60
C GLY A 112 -9.74 12.01 -7.62
N LEU A 113 -8.56 11.66 -7.08
CA LEU A 113 -7.79 12.53 -6.19
C LEU A 113 -6.94 13.57 -6.92
N MET A 114 -6.61 13.33 -8.20
CA MET A 114 -5.84 14.25 -9.04
C MET A 114 -6.71 15.20 -9.88
N ALA A 115 -8.03 15.05 -9.83
CA ALA A 115 -8.99 15.92 -10.50
C ALA A 115 -9.20 17.23 -9.72
#